data_AF-A0A4U7D564-F1
#
_entry.id   AF-A0A4U7D564-F1
#
_cell.length_a   1.000
_cell.length_b   1.000
_cell.length_c   1.000
_cell.angle_alpha   90.00
_cell.angle_beta   90.00
_cell.angle_gamma   90.00
#
_symmetry.space_group_name_H-M   'P 1'
#
loop_
_entity.id
_entity.type
_entity.pdbx_description
1 polymer ?
#
loop_
_entity_poly.entity_id
_entity_poly.type
_entity_poly.pdbx_seq_one_letter_code
_entity_poly.pdbx_strand_id
1 'polypeptide(L)'
;DPEELFDRVARNVALAEAVFEAEKRGVEITVTPDQVKPDHPRRDELAEEVFGAGTTVDDDVETTLTARNVNKFAYDTVVPELPEGVRDHVETTTETFRDGMESLSFMPNSPTLMNAGDELQQLSACFVDSPDDDITDIHQTAKEAAEVFQSGGGMGYAFWKLR
;
A
#
# COMPACT_ATOMS: atom_id res chain seq x y z
N ASP A 1 -6.85 18.15 -6.42
CA ASP A 1 -7.38 18.15 -7.81
C ASP A 1 -7.61 16.70 -8.26
N PRO A 2 -8.58 16.32 -9.13
CA PRO A 2 -8.68 14.95 -9.62
C PRO A 2 -7.39 14.46 -10.32
N GLU A 3 -6.68 15.36 -11.01
CA GLU A 3 -5.39 15.04 -11.65
C GLU A 3 -4.32 14.62 -10.62
N GLU A 4 -4.19 15.35 -9.52
CA GLU A 4 -3.29 14.98 -8.41
C GLU A 4 -3.67 13.63 -7.78
N LEU A 5 -4.98 13.34 -7.70
CA LEU A 5 -5.48 12.08 -7.14
C LEU A 5 -5.12 10.90 -8.05
N PHE A 6 -5.32 11.03 -9.37
CA PHE A 6 -4.98 9.97 -10.32
C PHE A 6 -3.48 9.73 -10.38
N ASP A 7 -2.68 10.79 -10.36
CA ASP A 7 -1.22 10.68 -10.34
C ASP A 7 -0.74 9.91 -9.11
N ARG A 8 -1.28 10.24 -7.93
CA ARG A 8 -0.98 9.55 -6.66
C ARG A 8 -1.33 8.06 -6.73
N VAL A 9 -2.53 7.72 -7.21
CA VAL A 9 -2.98 6.33 -7.33
C VAL A 9 -2.09 5.56 -8.32
N ALA A 10 -1.79 6.16 -9.47
CA ALA A 10 -0.97 5.54 -10.50
C ALA A 10 0.46 5.25 -10.00
N ARG A 11 1.10 6.22 -9.33
CA ARG A 11 2.40 6.04 -8.69
C ARG A 11 2.39 4.94 -7.64
N ASN A 12 1.36 4.88 -6.79
CA ASN A 12 1.27 3.85 -5.75
C ASN A 12 1.14 2.44 -6.35
N VAL A 13 0.37 2.29 -7.44
CA VAL A 13 0.26 1.01 -8.16
C VAL A 13 1.58 0.65 -8.82
N ALA A 14 2.20 1.59 -9.53
CA ALA A 14 3.43 1.37 -10.28
C ALA A 14 4.64 1.07 -9.40
N LEU A 15 4.73 1.64 -8.20
CA LEU A 15 5.84 1.37 -7.28
C LEU A 15 5.94 -0.12 -6.92
N ALA A 16 4.79 -0.82 -6.80
CA ALA A 16 4.78 -2.26 -6.54
C ALA A 16 5.42 -3.07 -7.69
N GLU A 17 5.32 -2.58 -8.93
CA GLU A 17 5.93 -3.22 -10.11
C GLU A 17 7.46 -3.21 -10.08
N ALA A 18 8.08 -2.30 -9.31
CA ALA A 18 9.53 -2.28 -9.15
C ALA A 18 10.05 -3.64 -8.64
N VAL A 19 9.33 -4.24 -7.69
CA VAL A 19 9.70 -5.55 -7.09
C VAL A 19 9.60 -6.67 -8.14
N PHE A 20 8.49 -6.72 -8.87
CA PHE A 20 8.22 -7.80 -9.82
C PHE A 20 9.11 -7.72 -11.06
N GLU A 21 9.34 -6.52 -11.58
CA GLU A 21 10.21 -6.33 -12.75
C GLU A 21 11.68 -6.56 -12.38
N ALA A 22 12.11 -6.21 -11.16
CA ALA A 22 13.45 -6.55 -10.67
C ALA A 22 13.66 -8.06 -10.55
N GLU A 23 12.69 -8.78 -9.99
CA GLU A 23 12.71 -10.24 -9.91
C GLU A 23 12.84 -10.88 -11.29
N LYS A 24 12.02 -10.43 -12.26
CA LYS A 24 12.05 -10.91 -13.64
C LYS A 24 13.39 -10.66 -14.34
N ARG A 25 14.09 -9.59 -13.98
CA ARG A 25 15.42 -9.24 -14.49
C ARG A 25 16.57 -9.90 -13.71
N GLY A 26 16.28 -10.53 -12.58
CA GLY A 26 17.28 -11.10 -11.69
C GLY A 26 18.17 -10.04 -11.03
N VAL A 27 17.60 -8.86 -10.74
CA VAL A 27 18.29 -7.75 -10.08
C VAL A 27 17.70 -7.56 -8.68
N GLU A 28 18.56 -7.35 -7.69
CA GLU A 28 18.15 -6.98 -6.34
C GLU A 28 18.10 -5.46 -6.21
N ILE A 29 17.05 -4.94 -5.58
CA ILE A 29 16.91 -3.52 -5.24
C ILE A 29 17.08 -3.41 -3.72
N THR A 30 18.01 -2.57 -3.29
CA THR A 30 18.14 -2.16 -1.89
C THR A 30 17.43 -0.84 -1.65
N VAL A 31 16.99 -0.64 -0.42
CA VAL A 31 16.37 0.59 0.06
C VAL A 31 16.92 0.96 1.43
N THR A 32 16.84 2.25 1.77
CA THR A 32 17.34 2.86 3.02
C THR A 32 16.21 3.54 3.82
N PRO A 33 16.39 3.78 5.14
CA PRO A 33 15.38 4.42 5.98
C PRO A 33 14.93 5.80 5.51
N ASP A 34 15.79 6.59 4.87
CA ASP A 34 15.45 7.90 4.33
C ASP A 34 14.51 7.84 3.12
N GLN A 35 14.30 6.67 2.54
CA GLN A 35 13.32 6.47 1.46
C GLN A 35 11.90 6.16 1.96
N VAL A 36 11.72 5.90 3.26
CA VAL A 36 10.39 5.74 3.87
C VAL A 36 9.58 7.01 3.64
N LYS A 37 8.27 6.87 3.37
CA LYS A 37 7.33 7.96 3.07
C LYS A 37 7.62 9.25 3.87
N PRO A 38 8.12 10.32 3.22
CA PRO A 38 8.61 11.52 3.92
C PRO A 38 7.57 12.19 4.81
N ASP A 39 6.31 12.23 4.37
CA ASP A 39 5.22 12.92 5.07
C ASP A 39 4.46 12.02 6.06
N HIS A 40 4.92 10.78 6.30
CA HIS A 40 4.22 9.86 7.19
C HIS A 40 4.45 10.24 8.66
N PRO A 41 3.40 10.42 9.50
CA PRO A 41 3.55 10.90 10.87
C PRO A 41 4.28 9.90 11.80
N ARG A 42 4.31 8.62 11.42
CA ARG A 42 4.96 7.54 12.17
C ARG A 42 6.18 6.98 11.44
N ARG A 43 6.98 7.86 10.84
CA ARG A 43 8.08 7.49 9.94
C ARG A 43 9.14 6.60 10.61
N ASP A 44 9.51 6.92 11.84
CA ASP A 44 10.46 6.09 12.61
C ASP A 44 9.88 4.71 12.94
N GLU A 45 8.59 4.62 13.30
CA GLU A 45 7.94 3.30 13.50
C GLU A 45 7.95 2.46 12.22
N LEU A 46 7.76 3.08 11.05
CA LEU A 46 7.86 2.39 9.76
C LEU A 46 9.30 1.96 9.46
N ALA A 47 10.29 2.79 9.81
CA ALA A 47 11.69 2.44 9.68
C ALA A 47 12.01 1.22 10.58
N GLU A 48 11.55 1.20 11.83
CA GLU A 48 11.72 0.04 12.71
C GLU A 48 11.07 -1.23 12.16
N GLU A 49 9.87 -1.12 11.59
CA GLU A 49 9.15 -2.25 10.99
C GLU A 49 9.91 -2.89 9.81
N VAL A 50 10.60 -2.06 9.01
CA VAL A 50 11.25 -2.50 7.77
C VAL A 50 12.73 -2.87 7.98
N PHE A 51 13.44 -2.12 8.81
CA PHE A 51 14.90 -2.21 8.98
C PHE A 51 15.32 -2.86 10.30
N GLY A 52 14.41 -2.96 11.27
CA GLY A 52 14.65 -3.61 12.56
C GLY A 52 14.47 -2.68 13.76
N ALA A 53 14.30 -3.29 14.94
CA ALA A 53 14.00 -2.55 16.17
C ALA A 53 15.09 -1.52 16.51
N GLY A 54 14.67 -0.27 16.73
CA GLY A 54 15.53 0.86 17.05
C GLY A 54 16.13 1.60 15.84
N THR A 55 15.78 1.23 14.61
CA THR A 55 16.18 1.97 13.41
C THR A 55 15.33 3.23 13.22
N THR A 56 15.99 4.35 12.98
CA THR A 56 15.42 5.66 12.65
C THR A 56 15.67 5.99 11.18
N VAL A 57 15.00 7.03 10.69
CA VAL A 57 15.13 7.47 9.30
C VAL A 57 16.50 8.04 8.92
N ASP A 58 17.34 8.33 9.90
CA ASP A 58 18.68 8.90 9.70
C ASP A 58 19.79 7.83 9.74
N ASP A 59 19.43 6.56 9.98
CA ASP A 59 20.42 5.47 10.08
C ASP A 59 20.90 4.97 8.71
N ASP A 60 22.20 4.68 8.62
CA ASP A 60 22.87 4.17 7.42
C ASP A 60 22.80 2.63 7.39
N VAL A 61 21.60 2.11 7.13
CA VAL A 61 21.32 0.68 6.97
C VAL A 61 20.53 0.43 5.70
N GLU A 62 20.64 -0.76 5.14
CA GLU A 62 19.92 -1.15 3.94
C GLU A 62 19.15 -2.47 4.14
N THR A 63 18.06 -2.62 3.39
CA THR A 63 17.36 -3.89 3.26
C THR A 63 16.86 -4.07 1.83
N THR A 64 16.48 -5.29 1.48
CA THR A 64 15.92 -5.60 0.16
C THR A 64 14.49 -5.03 0.04
N LEU A 65 14.20 -4.40 -1.09
CA LEU A 65 12.82 -4.04 -1.46
C LEU A 65 12.03 -5.30 -1.84
N THR A 66 10.88 -5.50 -1.21
CA THR A 66 10.05 -6.70 -1.38
C THR A 66 8.57 -6.34 -1.50
N ALA A 67 7.77 -7.29 -1.98
CA ALA A 67 6.31 -7.13 -2.04
C ALA A 67 5.65 -6.90 -0.66
N ARG A 68 6.37 -7.16 0.45
CA ARG A 68 5.85 -6.98 1.81
C ARG A 68 6.12 -5.58 2.37
N ASN A 69 7.21 -4.92 1.97
CA ASN A 69 7.63 -3.62 2.53
C ASN A 69 7.50 -2.46 1.53
N VAL A 70 7.29 -2.73 0.24
CA VAL A 70 7.20 -1.67 -0.80
C VAL A 70 6.17 -0.59 -0.48
N ASN A 71 5.09 -0.93 0.21
CA ASN A 71 4.04 0.01 0.61
C ASN A 71 4.46 1.04 1.69
N LYS A 72 5.64 0.88 2.31
CA LYS A 72 6.20 1.78 3.31
C LYS A 72 7.05 2.90 2.70
N PHE A 73 7.44 2.76 1.44
CA PHE A 73 8.29 3.69 0.72
C PHE A 73 7.48 4.65 -0.15
N ALA A 74 8.13 5.74 -0.58
CA ALA A 74 7.54 6.71 -1.51
C ALA A 74 8.05 6.49 -2.93
N TYR A 75 7.20 6.78 -3.91
CA TYR A 75 7.57 6.72 -5.32
C TYR A 75 8.77 7.63 -5.61
N ASP A 76 8.70 8.89 -5.15
CA ASP A 76 9.71 9.91 -5.43
C ASP A 76 11.06 9.67 -4.73
N THR A 77 11.13 8.76 -3.76
CA THR A 77 12.37 8.40 -3.07
C THR A 77 13.03 7.15 -3.64
N VAL A 78 12.23 6.16 -4.08
CA VAL A 78 12.75 4.88 -4.58
C VAL A 78 13.00 4.93 -6.09
N VAL A 79 12.07 5.45 -6.88
CA VAL A 79 12.12 5.37 -8.35
C VAL A 79 13.37 6.03 -8.96
N PRO A 80 13.84 7.20 -8.46
CA PRO A 80 15.07 7.82 -8.97
C PRO A 80 16.36 7.02 -8.76
N GLU A 81 16.33 5.97 -7.93
CA GLU A 81 17.48 5.12 -7.63
C GLU A 81 17.38 3.73 -8.28
N LEU A 82 16.22 3.40 -8.86
CA LEU A 82 16.02 2.13 -9.54
C LEU A 82 16.95 1.97 -10.75
N PRO A 83 17.41 0.75 -11.06
CA PRO A 83 18.08 0.45 -12.32
C PRO A 83 17.24 0.91 -13.52
N GLU A 84 17.87 1.51 -14.54
CA GLU A 84 17.20 2.12 -15.72
C GLU A 84 16.05 1.26 -16.25
N GLY A 85 16.31 -0.02 -16.53
CA GLY A 85 15.28 -0.90 -17.08
C GLY A 85 14.09 -1.21 -16.15
N VAL A 86 14.27 -1.15 -14.83
CA VAL A 86 13.15 -1.29 -13.87
C VAL A 86 12.43 0.05 -13.74
N ARG A 87 13.18 1.15 -13.68
CA ARG A 87 12.64 2.52 -13.64
C ARG A 87 11.73 2.80 -14.83
N ASP A 88 12.18 2.50 -16.04
CA ASP A 88 11.41 2.70 -17.27
C ASP A 88 10.07 1.94 -17.22
N HIS A 89 10.07 0.72 -16.68
CA HIS A 89 8.85 -0.09 -16.52
C HIS A 89 7.88 0.55 -15.51
N VAL A 90 8.39 1.04 -14.38
CA VAL A 90 7.59 1.71 -13.35
C VAL A 90 7.01 3.03 -13.87
N GLU A 91 7.80 3.85 -14.57
CA GLU A 91 7.34 5.12 -15.16
C GLU A 91 6.28 4.87 -16.25
N THR A 92 6.52 3.91 -17.15
CA THR A 92 5.55 3.50 -18.18
C THR A 92 4.26 2.98 -17.56
N THR A 93 4.35 2.22 -16.46
CA THR A 93 3.17 1.73 -15.74
C THR A 93 2.40 2.87 -15.10
N THR A 94 3.08 3.85 -14.51
CA THR A 94 2.46 5.06 -13.95
C THR A 94 1.66 5.78 -15.01
N GLU A 95 2.25 6.03 -16.19
CA GLU A 95 1.57 6.64 -17.33
C GLU A 95 0.33 5.85 -17.75
N THR A 96 0.48 4.53 -17.90
CA THR A 96 -0.60 3.64 -18.32
C THR A 96 -1.82 3.72 -17.40
N PHE A 97 -1.61 3.68 -16.08
CA PHE A 97 -2.72 3.75 -15.12
C PHE A 97 -3.32 5.16 -15.03
N ARG A 98 -2.49 6.20 -15.08
CA ARG A 98 -2.96 7.60 -15.08
C ARG A 98 -3.83 7.88 -16.31
N ASP A 99 -3.35 7.55 -17.50
CA ASP A 99 -4.11 7.72 -18.76
C ASP A 99 -5.41 6.91 -18.74
N GLY A 100 -5.38 5.71 -18.15
CA GLY A 100 -6.57 4.87 -17.94
C GLY A 100 -7.64 5.56 -17.09
N MET A 101 -7.23 6.22 -16.00
CA MET A 101 -8.12 6.98 -15.11
C MET A 101 -8.61 8.29 -15.74
N GLU A 102 -7.73 9.05 -16.38
CA GLU A 102 -8.09 10.31 -17.06
C GLU A 102 -9.05 10.08 -18.23
N SER A 103 -8.86 8.99 -18.98
CA SER A 103 -9.77 8.58 -20.06
C SER A 103 -11.03 7.87 -19.59
N LEU A 104 -11.18 7.62 -18.28
CA LEU A 104 -12.26 6.85 -17.66
C LEU A 104 -12.38 5.40 -18.21
N SER A 105 -11.34 4.88 -18.84
CA SER A 105 -11.29 3.49 -19.29
C SER A 105 -10.99 2.51 -18.14
N PHE A 106 -10.42 3.03 -17.04
CA PHE A 106 -10.20 2.32 -15.79
C PHE A 106 -10.50 3.24 -14.62
N MET A 107 -11.24 2.77 -13.63
CA MET A 107 -11.43 3.48 -12.36
C MET A 107 -11.37 2.47 -11.21
N PRO A 108 -10.45 2.64 -10.25
CA PRO A 108 -10.42 1.77 -9.09
C PRO A 108 -11.57 2.09 -8.13
N ASN A 109 -11.75 1.25 -7.10
CA ASN A 109 -12.78 1.47 -6.09
C ASN A 109 -12.52 2.77 -5.30
N SER A 110 -13.55 3.27 -4.61
CA SER A 110 -13.46 4.53 -3.86
C SER A 110 -12.36 4.52 -2.78
N PRO A 111 -12.17 3.46 -1.96
CA PRO A 111 -11.06 3.43 -1.00
C PRO A 111 -9.68 3.54 -1.65
N THR A 112 -9.46 2.91 -2.80
CA THR A 112 -8.18 3.04 -3.53
C THR A 112 -7.97 4.48 -4.00
N LEU A 113 -9.00 5.12 -4.59
CA LEU A 113 -8.91 6.52 -5.01
C LEU A 113 -8.55 7.45 -3.84
N MET A 114 -9.15 7.22 -2.67
CA MET A 114 -8.99 8.10 -1.51
C MET A 114 -7.71 7.82 -0.72
N ASN A 115 -7.24 6.57 -0.65
CA ASN A 115 -6.21 6.15 0.30
C ASN A 115 -4.90 5.66 -0.34
N ALA A 116 -4.85 5.37 -1.65
CA ALA A 116 -3.60 4.95 -2.29
C ALA A 116 -2.58 6.08 -2.22
N GLY A 117 -1.33 5.73 -1.89
CA GLY A 117 -0.23 6.68 -1.67
C GLY A 117 -0.27 7.43 -0.34
N ASP A 118 -1.35 7.31 0.46
CA ASP A 118 -1.55 8.08 1.70
C ASP A 118 -1.06 7.33 2.96
N GLU A 119 -1.35 7.85 4.16
CA GLU A 119 -1.04 7.24 5.45
C GLU A 119 -1.85 5.95 5.71
N LEU A 120 -3.17 5.99 5.49
CA LEU A 120 -4.07 4.91 5.89
C LEU A 120 -3.86 3.62 5.06
N GLN A 121 -3.61 3.74 3.75
CA GLN A 121 -3.33 2.63 2.83
C GLN A 121 -4.36 1.48 2.83
N GLN A 122 -5.59 1.72 3.31
CA GLN A 122 -6.67 0.76 3.16
C GLN A 122 -7.30 0.88 1.78
N LEU A 123 -6.96 -0.03 0.87
CA LEU A 123 -7.40 -0.02 -0.54
C LEU A 123 -8.59 -0.95 -0.81
N SER A 124 -8.91 -1.85 0.12
CA SER A 124 -10.02 -2.79 -0.01
C SER A 124 -11.33 -2.17 0.44
N ALA A 125 -12.39 -2.38 -0.34
CA ALA A 125 -13.72 -1.87 -0.04
C ALA A 125 -14.62 -2.88 0.66
N CYS A 126 -14.36 -4.18 0.49
CA CYS A 126 -15.26 -5.24 0.94
C CYS A 126 -14.51 -6.26 1.78
N PHE A 127 -14.97 -6.45 3.01
CA PHE A 127 -14.48 -7.42 3.97
C PHE A 127 -15.58 -8.42 4.28
N VAL A 128 -15.17 -9.64 4.64
CA VAL A 128 -16.10 -10.67 5.10
C VAL A 128 -15.55 -11.21 6.41
N ASP A 129 -16.32 -11.03 7.47
CA ASP A 129 -16.08 -11.66 8.76
C ASP A 129 -17.42 -12.14 9.33
N SER A 130 -17.45 -13.31 9.95
CA SER A 130 -18.69 -13.98 10.34
C SER A 130 -18.54 -14.64 11.69
N PRO A 131 -19.40 -14.29 12.66
CA PRO A 131 -19.22 -14.75 14.02
C PRO A 131 -19.54 -16.24 14.13
N ASP A 132 -18.78 -16.93 14.97
CA ASP A 132 -19.11 -18.23 15.53
C ASP A 132 -20.25 -18.10 16.57
N ASP A 133 -20.88 -19.22 16.93
CA ASP A 133 -21.96 -19.27 17.94
C ASP A 133 -21.42 -19.12 19.37
N ASP A 134 -20.68 -18.04 19.60
CA ASP A 134 -20.05 -17.69 20.86
C ASP A 134 -20.18 -16.18 21.11
N ILE A 135 -20.54 -15.81 22.35
CA ILE A 135 -20.80 -14.40 22.66
C ILE A 135 -19.53 -13.55 22.63
N THR A 136 -18.37 -14.12 22.94
CA THR A 136 -17.10 -13.40 22.85
C THR A 136 -16.73 -13.17 21.39
N ASP A 137 -16.89 -14.18 20.55
CA ASP A 137 -16.63 -14.07 19.11
C ASP A 137 -17.56 -13.08 18.42
N ILE A 138 -18.86 -13.09 18.74
CA ILE A 138 -19.84 -12.11 18.25
C ILE A 138 -19.39 -10.66 18.52
N HIS A 139 -18.90 -10.38 19.73
CA HIS A 139 -18.42 -9.04 20.07
C HIS A 139 -17.07 -8.72 19.43
N GLN A 140 -16.22 -9.73 19.21
CA GLN A 140 -14.96 -9.57 18.50
C GLN A 140 -15.20 -9.22 17.02
N THR A 141 -16.06 -9.96 16.30
CA THR A 141 -16.48 -9.62 14.93
C THR A 141 -17.12 -8.22 14.87
N ALA A 142 -17.93 -7.85 15.85
CA ALA A 142 -18.51 -6.50 15.90
C ALA A 142 -17.45 -5.40 16.10
N LYS A 143 -16.39 -5.68 16.86
CA LYS A 143 -15.24 -4.77 17.02
C LYS A 143 -14.47 -4.64 15.71
N GLU A 144 -14.11 -5.76 15.08
CA GLU A 144 -13.38 -5.77 13.80
C GLU A 144 -14.17 -5.06 12.70
N ALA A 145 -15.49 -5.25 12.68
CA ALA A 145 -16.41 -4.48 11.83
C ALA A 145 -16.28 -2.97 12.04
N ALA A 146 -16.28 -2.52 13.29
CA ALA A 146 -16.17 -1.10 13.60
C ALA A 146 -14.83 -0.51 13.12
N GLU A 147 -13.73 -1.25 13.23
CA GLU A 147 -12.41 -0.86 12.73
C GLU A 147 -12.39 -0.80 11.19
N VAL A 148 -13.04 -1.75 10.51
CA VAL A 148 -13.22 -1.72 9.05
C VAL A 148 -14.06 -0.53 8.60
N PHE A 149 -15.17 -0.24 9.28
CA PHE A 149 -16.01 0.92 8.96
C PHE A 149 -15.26 2.24 9.20
N GLN A 150 -14.48 2.32 10.28
CA GLN A 150 -13.66 3.49 10.59
C GLN A 150 -12.62 3.76 9.49
N SER A 151 -12.05 2.71 8.90
CA SER A 151 -11.09 2.82 7.79
C SER A 151 -11.74 2.95 6.40
N GLY A 152 -13.07 3.04 6.33
CA GLY A 152 -13.82 3.29 5.08
C GLY A 152 -14.20 2.04 4.27
N GLY A 153 -14.00 0.84 4.84
CA GLY A 153 -14.44 -0.42 4.25
C GLY A 153 -15.90 -0.76 4.60
N GLY A 154 -16.50 -1.67 3.84
CA GLY A 154 -17.77 -2.32 4.15
C GLY A 154 -17.56 -3.78 4.58
N MET A 155 -18.46 -4.30 5.42
CA MET A 155 -18.37 -5.67 5.93
C MET A 155 -19.62 -6.47 5.59
N GLY A 156 -19.42 -7.68 5.07
CA GLY A 156 -20.44 -8.70 4.88
C GLY A 156 -20.34 -9.78 5.95
N TYR A 157 -21.51 -10.24 6.43
CA TYR A 157 -21.60 -11.25 7.48
C TYR A 157 -22.40 -12.44 7.01
N ALA A 158 -22.02 -13.62 7.48
CA ALA A 158 -22.76 -14.86 7.29
C ALA A 158 -23.18 -15.42 8.66
N PHE A 159 -24.42 -15.13 9.09
CA PHE A 159 -24.92 -15.49 10.42
C PHE A 159 -25.45 -16.93 10.55
N TRP A 160 -25.11 -17.82 9.61
CA TRP A 160 -25.67 -19.18 9.56
C TRP A 160 -25.19 -20.11 10.68
N LYS A 161 -24.11 -19.74 11.39
CA LYS A 161 -23.56 -20.50 12.51
C LYS A 161 -24.30 -20.25 13.82
N LEU A 162 -24.99 -19.11 13.96
CA LEU A 162 -25.70 -18.72 15.17
C LEU A 162 -26.99 -19.55 15.36
N ARG A 163 -27.29 -19.95 16.60
CA ARG A 163 -28.47 -20.77 16.95
C ARG A 163 -29.73 -19.98 17.30
#